data_AF-A0A7S3UKJ8-F1
#
_entry.id   AF-A0A7S3UKJ8-F1
#
_cell.length_a   1.000
_cell.length_b   1.000
_cell.length_c   1.000
_cell.angle_alpha   90.00
_cell.angle_beta   90.00
_cell.angle_gamma   90.00
#
_symmetry.space_group_name_H-M   'P 1'
#
loop_
_entity.id
_entity.type
_entity.pdbx_description
1 polymer ?
#
loop_
_entity_poly.entity_id
_entity_poly.type
_entity_poly.pdbx_seq_one_letter_code
_entity_poly.pdbx_strand_id
1 'polypeptide(L)'
;SSFNYTDDGDVLLSANAIWSNVLMESFIDDVKSNLNAEVFPEIPTKDIINAWVERKTKRLIKDLLSSDPPANGAALVNAVYFKDEWKKSFMKSFRREVDFQGDDNQPPMKVDMMMAASPYDETAQKGFDYYSDDKVQVAVV
;
A
#
# COMPACT_ATOMS: atom_id res chain seq x y z
N SER A 1 4.20 -7.90 17.55
CA SER A 1 3.53 -6.61 17.83
C SER A 1 3.12 -5.98 16.50
N SER A 2 1.92 -6.24 15.97
CA SER A 2 1.52 -5.83 14.59
C SER A 2 1.81 -4.36 14.25
N PHE A 3 2.36 -4.08 13.05
CA PHE A 3 2.56 -2.74 12.47
C PHE A 3 1.24 -2.10 12.05
N ASN A 4 0.31 -1.97 12.99
CA ASN A 4 -0.94 -1.27 12.76
C ASN A 4 -0.84 0.06 13.52
N TYR A 5 -0.63 1.14 12.78
CA TYR A 5 -0.68 2.50 13.27
C TYR A 5 -1.98 3.14 12.78
N THR A 6 -2.76 3.68 13.71
CA THR A 6 -3.90 4.53 13.38
C THR A 6 -3.94 5.70 14.33
N ASP A 7 -3.67 6.89 13.84
CA ASP A 7 -3.78 8.15 14.57
C ASP A 7 -4.31 9.23 13.63
N ASP A 8 -5.24 10.06 14.11
CA ASP A 8 -5.78 11.28 13.50
C ASP A 8 -5.90 11.36 11.95
N GLY A 9 -6.33 10.28 11.27
CA GLY A 9 -6.49 10.24 9.80
C GLY A 9 -5.45 9.40 9.06
N ASP A 10 -4.32 9.16 9.71
CA ASP A 10 -3.21 8.34 9.24
C ASP A 10 -3.43 6.87 9.60
N VAL A 11 -3.18 6.00 8.62
CA VAL A 11 -3.47 4.58 8.68
C VAL A 11 -2.32 3.84 7.98
N LEU A 12 -1.54 3.13 8.78
CA LEU A 12 -0.64 2.08 8.29
C LEU A 12 -1.13 0.76 8.84
N LEU A 13 -1.52 -0.16 7.96
CA LEU A 13 -1.93 -1.51 8.33
C LEU A 13 -1.04 -2.53 7.64
N SER A 14 -0.61 -3.54 8.38
CA SER A 14 0.23 -4.61 7.86
C SER A 14 -0.29 -5.98 8.27
N ALA A 15 -0.24 -6.90 7.32
CA ALA A 15 -0.64 -8.29 7.46
C ALA A 15 0.51 -9.17 6.95
N ASN A 16 1.39 -9.61 7.86
CA ASN A 16 2.50 -10.51 7.57
C ASN A 16 2.25 -11.86 8.22
N ALA A 17 2.29 -12.92 7.42
CA ALA A 17 2.19 -14.26 7.97
C ALA A 17 2.78 -15.33 7.05
N ILE A 18 3.16 -16.44 7.67
CA ILE A 18 3.65 -17.63 6.99
C ILE A 18 2.71 -18.78 7.34
N TRP A 19 2.19 -19.47 6.34
CA TRP A 19 1.44 -20.72 6.51
C TRP A 19 2.22 -21.88 5.92
N SER A 20 2.51 -22.89 6.74
CA SER A 20 3.17 -24.11 6.31
C SER A 20 3.19 -25.14 7.44
N ASN A 21 2.92 -26.41 7.11
CA ASN A 21 3.00 -27.53 8.04
C ASN A 21 4.38 -28.22 8.08
N VAL A 22 5.39 -27.69 7.38
CA VAL A 22 6.72 -28.30 7.24
C VAL A 22 7.86 -27.40 7.74
N LEU A 23 7.56 -26.35 8.50
CA LEU A 23 8.57 -25.44 9.04
C LEU A 23 9.33 -26.08 10.21
N MET A 24 10.64 -25.86 10.25
CA MET A 24 11.49 -26.21 11.39
C MET A 24 11.23 -25.26 12.55
N GLU A 25 11.24 -25.76 13.80
CA GLU A 25 10.99 -24.93 15.00
C GLU A 25 11.94 -23.73 15.10
N SER A 26 13.23 -23.93 14.82
CA SER A 26 14.21 -22.83 14.83
C SER A 26 13.86 -21.71 13.85
N PHE A 27 13.32 -22.05 12.68
CA PHE A 27 12.87 -21.06 11.70
C PHE A 27 11.61 -20.32 12.20
N ILE A 28 10.68 -21.03 12.86
CA ILE A 28 9.50 -20.43 13.47
C ILE A 28 9.92 -19.40 14.54
N ASP A 29 10.92 -19.75 15.35
CA ASP A 29 11.46 -18.86 16.38
C ASP A 29 12.15 -17.64 15.78
N ASP A 30 12.93 -17.80 14.71
CA ASP A 30 13.56 -16.70 13.98
C ASP A 30 12.52 -15.75 13.38
N VAL A 31 11.45 -16.31 12.78
CA VAL A 31 10.35 -15.51 12.25
C VAL A 31 9.70 -14.74 13.38
N LYS A 32 9.26 -15.39 14.45
CA LYS A 32 8.56 -14.71 15.56
C LYS A 32 9.43 -13.64 16.24
N SER A 33 10.74 -13.84 16.29
CA SER A 33 11.67 -12.95 16.99
C SER A 33 12.10 -11.75 16.15
N ASN A 34 12.23 -11.93 14.83
CA ASN A 34 12.84 -10.92 13.95
C ASN A 34 11.86 -10.32 12.94
N LEU A 35 10.82 -11.08 12.58
CA LEU A 35 9.84 -10.72 11.59
C LEU A 35 8.51 -10.58 12.31
N ASN A 36 7.92 -9.39 12.28
CA ASN A 36 6.63 -9.14 12.92
C ASN A 36 5.49 -9.81 12.13
N ALA A 37 5.53 -11.14 12.07
CA ALA A 37 4.74 -12.02 11.24
C ALA A 37 4.15 -13.14 12.11
N GLU A 38 2.91 -13.51 11.81
CA GLU A 38 2.27 -14.67 12.41
C GLU A 38 2.67 -15.95 11.68
N VAL A 39 2.80 -17.06 12.40
CA VAL A 39 3.10 -18.36 11.81
C VAL A 39 1.95 -19.31 12.09
N PHE A 40 1.44 -19.91 11.02
CA PHE A 40 0.33 -20.85 11.03
C PHE A 40 0.83 -22.23 10.56
N PRO A 41 0.91 -23.23 11.44
CA PRO A 41 1.49 -24.54 11.14
C PRO A 41 0.52 -25.45 10.35
N GLU A 42 -0.20 -24.90 9.37
CA GLU A 42 -1.20 -25.60 8.57
C GLU A 42 -1.07 -25.27 7.09
N ILE A 43 -1.65 -26.12 6.24
CA ILE A 43 -1.86 -25.83 4.82
C ILE A 43 -3.16 -25.04 4.70
N PRO A 44 -3.12 -23.76 4.30
CA PRO A 44 -4.32 -22.95 4.21
C PRO A 44 -4.99 -23.08 2.83
N THR A 45 -6.26 -22.70 2.76
CA THR A 45 -6.93 -22.38 1.50
C THR A 45 -6.83 -20.89 1.22
N LYS A 46 -7.11 -20.47 -0.02
CA LYS A 46 -7.20 -19.07 -0.42
C LYS A 46 -8.20 -18.30 0.44
N ASP A 47 -9.32 -18.94 0.81
CA ASP A 47 -10.39 -18.29 1.57
C ASP A 47 -9.95 -18.00 3.01
N ILE A 48 -9.16 -18.89 3.62
CA ILE A 48 -8.56 -18.68 4.94
C ILE A 48 -7.59 -17.51 4.92
N ILE A 49 -6.68 -17.46 3.94
CA ILE A 49 -5.72 -16.36 3.79
C ILE A 49 -6.45 -15.05 3.52
N ASN A 50 -7.39 -15.02 2.57
CA ASN A 50 -8.15 -13.81 2.21
C ASN A 50 -8.93 -13.27 3.41
N ALA A 51 -9.64 -14.13 4.16
CA ALA A 51 -10.37 -13.70 5.35
C ALA A 51 -9.45 -13.19 6.47
N TRP A 52 -8.26 -13.78 6.63
CA TRP A 52 -7.26 -13.31 7.59
C TRP A 52 -6.70 -11.94 7.18
N VAL A 53 -6.30 -11.77 5.91
CA VAL A 53 -5.78 -10.50 5.36
C VAL A 53 -6.84 -9.41 5.45
N GLU A 54 -8.08 -9.71 5.06
CA GLU A 54 -9.20 -8.77 5.11
C GLU A 54 -9.42 -8.27 6.53
N ARG A 55 -9.39 -9.17 7.53
CA ARG A 55 -9.53 -8.78 8.93
C ARG A 55 -8.36 -7.91 9.40
N LYS A 56 -7.11 -8.26 9.07
CA LYS A 56 -5.91 -7.51 9.48
C LYS A 56 -5.85 -6.12 8.85
N THR A 57 -6.38 -5.99 7.63
CA THR A 57 -6.38 -4.75 6.86
C THR A 57 -7.71 -3.99 6.96
N LYS A 58 -8.55 -4.29 7.96
CA LYS A 58 -9.84 -3.61 8.21
C LYS A 58 -10.74 -3.55 6.95
N ARG A 59 -10.75 -4.64 6.18
CA ARG A 59 -11.51 -4.82 4.93
C ARG A 59 -11.04 -3.95 3.76
N LEU A 60 -9.83 -3.40 3.81
CA LEU A 60 -9.27 -2.56 2.74
C LEU A 60 -8.55 -3.38 1.66
N ILE A 61 -7.95 -4.51 2.05
CA ILE A 61 -7.39 -5.49 1.12
C ILE A 61 -8.26 -6.74 1.18
N LYS A 62 -8.86 -7.09 0.04
CA LYS A 62 -9.77 -8.22 -0.13
C LYS A 62 -9.27 -9.10 -1.27
N ASP A 63 -9.67 -10.37 -1.24
CA ASP A 63 -9.46 -11.30 -2.35
C ASP A 63 -8.00 -11.34 -2.83
N LEU A 64 -7.04 -11.30 -1.90
CA LEU A 64 -5.60 -11.24 -2.18
C LEU A 64 -5.16 -12.41 -3.08
N LEU A 65 -5.66 -13.61 -2.79
CA LEU A 65 -5.41 -14.82 -3.55
C LEU A 65 -6.63 -15.19 -4.40
N SER A 66 -6.39 -15.47 -5.68
CA SER A 66 -7.41 -15.95 -6.64
C SER A 66 -7.53 -17.48 -6.66
N SER A 67 -6.50 -18.21 -6.21
CA SER A 67 -6.44 -19.67 -6.14
C SER A 67 -5.76 -20.14 -4.86
N ASP A 68 -5.99 -21.41 -4.48
CA ASP A 68 -5.34 -22.01 -3.32
C ASP A 68 -3.80 -22.05 -3.51
N PRO A 69 -3.03 -21.83 -2.43
CA PRO A 69 -1.58 -22.03 -2.48
C PRO A 69 -1.23 -23.53 -2.62
N PRO A 70 -0.05 -23.87 -3.13
CA PRO A 70 0.39 -25.26 -3.22
C PRO A 70 0.40 -25.97 -1.86
N ALA A 71 -0.14 -27.18 -1.80
CA ALA A 71 -0.27 -27.94 -0.55
C ALA A 71 1.06 -28.49 0.01
N ASN A 72 2.13 -28.49 -0.79
CA ASN A 72 3.42 -29.07 -0.47
C ASN A 72 4.52 -28.04 -0.20
N GLY A 73 4.15 -26.82 0.22
CA GLY A 73 5.10 -25.72 0.43
C GLY A 73 4.73 -24.78 1.57
N ALA A 74 5.22 -23.55 1.45
CA ALA A 74 4.90 -22.46 2.37
C ALA A 74 4.26 -21.31 1.60
N ALA A 75 3.21 -20.72 2.17
CA ALA A 75 2.63 -19.47 1.71
C ALA A 75 3.16 -18.32 2.57
N LEU A 76 3.99 -17.47 1.96
CA LEU A 76 4.46 -16.22 2.57
C LEU A 76 3.53 -15.09 2.11
N VAL A 77 2.79 -14.51 3.04
CA VAL A 77 1.82 -13.45 2.74
C VAL A 77 2.30 -12.14 3.35
N ASN A 78 2.34 -11.11 2.52
CA ASN A 78 2.55 -9.73 2.91
C ASN A 78 1.45 -8.89 2.27
N ALA A 79 0.73 -8.14 3.10
CA ALA A 79 -0.21 -7.13 2.65
C ALA A 79 0.02 -5.84 3.46
N VAL A 80 0.13 -4.71 2.76
CA VAL A 80 0.37 -3.40 3.37
C VAL A 80 -0.64 -2.41 2.80
N TYR A 81 -1.36 -1.74 3.69
CA TYR A 81 -2.22 -0.61 3.34
C TYR A 81 -1.69 0.64 4.03
N PHE A 82 -1.57 1.71 3.25
CA PHE A 82 -1.14 3.02 3.73
C PHE A 82 -2.09 4.10 3.24
N LYS A 83 -2.49 4.99 4.14
CA LYS A 83 -3.22 6.21 3.88
C LYS A 83 -2.82 7.23 4.92
N ASP A 84 -2.56 8.46 4.51
CA ASP A 84 -2.04 9.51 5.38
C ASP A 84 -2.52 10.86 4.86
N GLU A 85 -2.58 11.86 5.73
CA GLU A 85 -2.88 13.23 5.35
C GLU A 85 -1.63 13.98 4.90
N TRP A 86 -1.73 14.69 3.77
CA TRP A 86 -0.66 15.56 3.35
C TRP A 86 -0.44 16.67 4.39
N LYS A 87 0.81 16.84 4.85
CA LYS A 87 1.22 17.98 5.70
C LYS A 87 0.77 19.33 5.14
N LYS A 88 0.73 19.47 3.81
CA LYS A 88 0.09 20.57 3.08
C LYS A 88 -0.91 19.99 2.07
N SER A 89 -2.19 19.96 2.44
CA SER A 89 -3.24 19.38 1.62
C SER A 89 -3.57 20.20 0.38
N PHE A 90 -3.96 19.50 -0.69
CA PHE A 90 -4.46 20.12 -1.92
C PHE A 90 -5.84 20.73 -1.69
N MET A 91 -6.05 21.94 -2.22
CA MET A 91 -7.38 22.56 -2.21
C MET A 91 -8.28 21.83 -3.21
N LYS A 92 -9.42 21.32 -2.74
CA LYS A 92 -10.39 20.60 -3.58
C LYS A 92 -10.87 21.43 -4.78
N SER A 93 -10.94 22.76 -4.64
CA SER A 93 -11.31 23.70 -5.71
C SER A 93 -10.30 23.76 -6.86
N PHE A 94 -9.06 23.30 -6.65
CA PHE A 94 -8.03 23.26 -7.68
C PHE A 94 -7.92 21.91 -8.39
N ARG A 95 -8.75 20.93 -8.02
CA ARG A 95 -8.87 19.68 -8.78
C ARG A 95 -9.45 19.98 -10.16
N ARG A 96 -8.81 19.48 -11.21
CA ARG A 96 -9.31 19.60 -12.59
C ARG A 96 -9.07 18.32 -13.35
N GLU A 97 -10.01 18.00 -14.24
CA GLU A 97 -9.83 16.92 -15.20
C GLU A 97 -8.80 17.36 -16.26
N VAL A 98 -7.75 16.57 -16.45
CA VAL A 98 -6.68 16.83 -17.44
C VAL A 98 -6.32 15.54 -18.17
N ASP A 99 -5.65 15.69 -19.31
CA ASP A 99 -5.07 14.55 -20.02
C ASP A 99 -3.81 14.04 -19.32
N PHE A 100 -3.76 12.75 -19.03
CA PHE A 100 -2.61 12.03 -18.51
C PHE A 100 -2.07 11.09 -19.58
N GLN A 101 -0.81 11.27 -19.94
CA GLN A 101 -0.10 10.37 -20.83
C GLN A 101 0.39 9.18 -20.00
N GLY A 102 -0.20 8.00 -20.23
CA GLY A 102 0.30 6.74 -19.71
C GLY A 102 1.42 6.20 -20.61
N ASP A 103 1.30 4.96 -21.05
CA ASP A 103 2.23 4.37 -21.99
C ASP A 103 2.29 5.15 -23.31
N ASP A 104 3.49 5.27 -23.90
CA ASP A 104 3.75 6.03 -25.13
C ASP A 104 2.89 5.59 -26.34
N ASN A 105 2.38 4.36 -26.31
CA ASN A 105 1.56 3.79 -27.37
C ASN A 105 0.05 3.87 -27.12
N GLN A 106 -0.39 4.54 -26.05
CA GLN A 106 -1.80 4.71 -25.74
C GLN A 106 -2.22 6.18 -25.85
N PRO A 107 -3.46 6.48 -26.30
CA PRO A 107 -3.97 7.84 -26.26
C PRO A 107 -4.06 8.34 -24.81
N PRO A 108 -3.93 9.66 -24.58
CA PRO A 108 -4.08 10.22 -23.24
C PRO A 108 -5.43 9.87 -22.63
N MET A 109 -5.44 9.63 -21.32
CA MET A 109 -6.66 9.40 -20.55
C MET A 109 -6.99 10.59 -19.65
N LYS A 110 -8.28 10.85 -19.43
CA LYS A 110 -8.73 11.89 -18.50
C LYS A 110 -8.56 11.44 -17.07
N VAL A 111 -7.91 12.27 -16.24
CA VAL A 111 -7.73 12.04 -14.80
C VAL A 111 -8.04 13.30 -14.00
N ASP A 112 -8.51 13.10 -12.76
CA ASP A 112 -8.65 14.18 -11.77
C ASP A 112 -7.28 14.58 -11.22
N MET A 113 -6.66 15.60 -11.80
CA MET A 113 -5.37 16.12 -11.35
C MET A 113 -5.55 17.07 -10.17
N MET A 114 -4.77 16.84 -9.10
CA MET A 114 -4.66 17.75 -7.97
C MET A 114 -3.55 18.78 -8.23
N MET A 115 -3.79 20.05 -7.91
CA MET A 115 -2.80 21.12 -8.09
C MET A 115 -2.54 21.85 -6.77
N ALA A 116 -1.26 22.08 -6.47
CA ALA A 116 -0.86 22.79 -5.26
C ALA A 116 -1.16 24.29 -5.34
N ALA A 117 -1.42 24.89 -4.18
CA ALA A 117 -1.51 26.34 -4.02
C ALA A 117 -0.11 26.94 -3.82
N SER A 118 0.05 28.21 -4.20
CA SER A 118 1.28 28.96 -3.97
C SER A 118 1.57 29.07 -2.46
N PRO A 119 2.83 28.89 -2.02
CA PRO A 119 3.18 29.07 -0.62
C PRO A 119 3.04 30.52 -0.12
N TYR A 120 2.87 31.49 -1.03
CA TYR A 120 2.71 32.91 -0.72
C TYR A 120 1.26 33.42 -0.88
N ASP A 121 0.42 32.66 -1.59
CA ASP A 121 -0.95 33.05 -1.88
C ASP A 121 -1.79 31.77 -2.06
N GLU A 122 -2.56 31.41 -1.03
CA GLU A 122 -3.42 30.23 -1.02
C GLU A 122 -4.55 30.32 -2.06
N THR A 123 -4.79 31.50 -2.66
CA THR A 123 -5.75 31.68 -3.75
C THR A 123 -5.12 31.54 -5.13
N ALA A 124 -3.79 31.55 -5.22
CA ALA A 124 -3.04 31.40 -6.46
C ALA A 124 -2.57 29.95 -6.65
N GLN A 125 -2.73 29.42 -7.87
CA GLN A 125 -2.18 28.12 -8.25
C GLN A 125 -0.68 28.26 -8.53
N LYS A 126 0.15 27.45 -7.88
CA LYS A 126 1.57 27.31 -8.25
C LYS A 126 1.99 25.87 -8.00
N GLY A 127 2.69 25.26 -8.96
CA GLY A 127 3.26 23.94 -8.76
C GLY A 127 4.24 23.92 -7.58
N PHE A 128 4.46 22.73 -7.00
CA PHE A 128 5.64 22.50 -6.17
C PHE A 128 6.90 22.86 -6.96
N ASP A 129 7.99 23.20 -6.28
CA ASP A 129 9.28 23.32 -6.94
C ASP A 129 9.63 21.93 -7.48
N TYR A 130 9.43 21.78 -8.78
CA TYR A 130 9.46 20.51 -9.49
C TYR A 130 10.70 20.48 -10.37
N TYR A 131 11.59 19.55 -10.06
CA TYR A 131 12.75 19.25 -10.88
C TYR A 131 12.45 18.02 -11.72
N SER A 132 12.65 18.12 -13.03
CA SER A 132 12.53 17.00 -13.96
C SER A 132 13.72 16.99 -14.89
N ASP A 133 14.32 15.81 -15.06
CA ASP A 133 15.21 15.49 -16.17
C ASP A 133 14.78 14.15 -16.81
N ASP A 134 15.56 13.65 -17.76
CA ASP A 134 15.26 12.41 -18.49
C ASP A 134 15.23 11.15 -17.61
N LYS A 135 15.66 11.23 -16.35
CA LYS A 135 15.80 10.07 -15.45
C LYS A 135 14.95 10.18 -14.19
N VAL A 136 14.67 11.39 -13.71
CA VAL A 136 13.93 11.59 -12.47
C VAL A 136 12.99 12.78 -12.52
N GLN A 137 11.90 12.64 -11.77
CA GLN A 137 10.93 13.68 -11.49
C GLN A 137 10.81 13.80 -9.98
N VAL A 138 11.15 14.97 -9.43
CA VAL A 138 11.18 15.22 -7.98
C VAL A 138 10.41 16.49 -7.68
N ALA A 139 9.41 16.39 -6.81
CA ALA A 139 8.81 17.54 -6.15
C ALA A 139 9.56 17.81 -4.84
N VAL A 140 10.03 19.04 -4.66
CA VAL A 140 10.61 19.52 -3.40
C VAL A 140 9.46 20.07 -2.55
N VAL A 141 9.31 19.52 -1.33
CA VAL A 141 8.20 19.82 -0.40
C VAL A 141 8.69 20.51 0.85
#